data_AF-A0A820KBW2-F1
#
_entry.id   AF-A0A820KBW2-F1
#
_cell.length_a   1.000
_cell.length_b   1.000
_cell.length_c   1.000
_cell.angle_alpha   90.00
_cell.angle_beta   90.00
_cell.angle_gamma   90.00
#
_symmetry.space_group_name_H-M   'P 1'
#
loop_
_entity.id
_entity.type
_entity.pdbx_description
1 polymer ?
#
loop_
_entity_poly.entity_id
_entity_poly.type
_entity_poly.pdbx_seq_one_letter_code
_entity_poly.pdbx_strand_id
1 'polypeptide(L)'
;QCIHIIHKDSHQAVAQAAKNLIKSLSYVFPFDYRLTAENIEEPFTDFLPIRAWGQHVEYDKINITFHIPNEDEVDFACEFIETFMYLELRILKENRTKISNDERLRSLTIIHHIAVGCIRMVPRIESEEIKNL
;
A
#
# COMPACT_ATOMS: atom_id res chain seq x y z
N GLN A 1 0.69 -20.45 -9.41
CA GLN A 1 1.12 -20.22 -10.80
C GLN A 1 0.76 -18.77 -11.14
N CYS A 2 1.73 -17.87 -11.30
CA CYS A 2 1.46 -16.47 -11.65
C CYS A 2 1.04 -16.34 -13.12
N ILE A 3 0.09 -15.46 -13.40
CA ILE A 3 -0.37 -15.13 -14.75
C ILE A 3 0.84 -14.55 -15.51
N HIS A 4 1.22 -15.18 -16.62
CA HIS A 4 2.25 -14.64 -17.52
C HIS A 4 1.67 -13.43 -18.26
N ILE A 5 1.88 -12.24 -17.70
CA ILE A 5 1.42 -10.99 -18.30
C ILE A 5 2.48 -10.49 -19.28
N ILE A 6 2.19 -10.65 -20.57
CA ILE A 6 3.10 -10.29 -21.66
C ILE A 6 2.96 -8.80 -22.03
N HIS A 7 1.75 -8.24 -21.92
CA HIS A 7 1.48 -6.87 -22.35
C HIS A 7 1.98 -5.81 -21.36
N LYS A 8 2.48 -4.67 -21.88
CA LYS A 8 3.08 -3.61 -21.07
C LYS A 8 2.12 -3.01 -20.05
N ASP A 9 0.96 -2.57 -20.52
CA ASP A 9 -0.02 -1.88 -19.69
C ASP A 9 -0.60 -2.81 -18.62
N SER A 10 -0.66 -4.10 -18.92
CA SER A 10 -1.19 -5.11 -18.03
C SER A 10 -0.25 -5.35 -16.83
N HIS A 11 1.07 -5.44 -17.05
CA HIS A 11 1.98 -5.60 -15.91
C HIS A 11 2.12 -4.31 -15.09
N GLN A 12 1.99 -3.14 -15.72
CA GLN A 12 1.91 -1.87 -15.01
C GLN A 12 0.68 -1.81 -14.09
N ALA A 13 -0.50 -2.17 -14.60
CA ALA A 13 -1.73 -2.19 -13.82
C ALA A 13 -1.65 -3.16 -12.63
N VAL A 14 -1.10 -4.36 -12.84
CA VAL A 14 -0.93 -5.35 -11.77
C VAL A 14 0.11 -4.90 -10.75
N ALA A 15 1.23 -4.32 -11.18
CA ALA A 15 2.22 -3.75 -10.26
C ALA A 15 1.60 -2.61 -9.41
N GLN A 16 0.78 -1.77 -10.03
CA GLN A 16 0.04 -0.71 -9.32
C GLN A 16 -0.97 -1.26 -8.31
N ALA A 17 -1.68 -2.35 -8.65
CA ALA A 17 -2.57 -3.03 -7.72
C ALA A 17 -1.80 -3.64 -6.54
N ALA A 18 -0.66 -4.30 -6.80
CA ALA A 18 0.23 -4.82 -5.77
C ALA A 18 0.71 -3.73 -4.80
N LYS A 19 1.15 -2.58 -5.33
CA LYS A 19 1.51 -1.42 -4.50
C LYS A 19 0.37 -0.99 -3.59
N ASN A 20 -0.84 -0.86 -4.12
CA ASN A 20 -1.99 -0.39 -3.37
C ASN A 20 -2.41 -1.40 -2.29
N LEU A 21 -2.35 -2.70 -2.59
CA LEU A 21 -2.60 -3.76 -1.62
C LEU A 21 -1.61 -3.70 -0.44
N ILE A 22 -0.30 -3.62 -0.74
CA ILE A 22 0.70 -3.51 0.32
C ILE A 22 0.49 -2.25 1.16
N LYS A 23 0.13 -1.12 0.53
CA LYS A 23 -0.19 0.11 1.26
C LYS A 23 -1.40 -0.05 2.17
N SER A 24 -2.48 -0.69 1.71
CA SER A 24 -3.65 -0.89 2.56
C SER A 24 -3.35 -1.77 3.76
N LEU A 25 -2.42 -2.72 3.63
CA LEU A 25 -2.02 -3.62 4.73
C LEU A 25 -1.03 -2.97 5.70
N SER A 26 -0.17 -2.05 5.24
CA SER A 26 1.00 -1.60 6.03
C SER A 26 0.99 -0.13 6.43
N TYR A 27 0.06 0.68 5.93
CA TYR A 27 0.03 2.11 6.24
C TYR A 27 -0.97 2.40 7.35
N VAL A 28 -0.64 3.37 8.19
CA VAL A 28 -1.62 4.01 9.08
C VAL A 28 -2.38 5.07 8.29
N PHE A 29 -3.70 4.94 8.23
CA PHE A 29 -4.59 5.90 7.55
C PHE A 29 -5.95 5.95 8.26
N PRO A 30 -6.69 7.06 8.19
CA PRO A 30 -8.03 7.12 8.79
C PRO A 30 -9.01 6.23 8.00
N PHE A 31 -9.81 5.43 8.70
CA PHE A 31 -10.92 4.68 8.08
C PHE A 31 -12.04 5.60 7.63
N ASP A 32 -12.17 6.73 8.31
CA ASP A 32 -13.28 7.63 8.18
C ASP A 32 -12.80 9.08 8.20
N TYR A 33 -13.37 9.88 7.30
CA TYR A 33 -13.06 11.28 7.10
C TYR A 33 -14.25 12.18 7.50
N ARG A 34 -15.27 11.61 8.18
CA ARG A 34 -16.43 12.37 8.68
C ARG A 34 -15.97 13.44 9.66
N LEU A 35 -16.55 14.62 9.49
CA LEU A 35 -16.45 15.75 10.39
C LEU A 35 -17.75 15.90 11.19
N THR A 36 -18.36 14.77 11.56
CA THR A 36 -19.60 14.72 12.35
C THR A 36 -19.40 13.75 13.49
N ALA A 37 -19.80 14.12 14.70
CA ALA A 37 -19.77 13.21 15.85
C ALA A 37 -20.94 12.21 15.81
N GLU A 38 -22.00 12.50 15.05
CA GLU A 38 -23.18 11.66 14.95
C GLU A 38 -22.99 10.49 13.96
N ASN A 39 -23.61 9.36 14.26
CA ASN A 39 -23.63 8.21 13.35
C ASN A 39 -24.68 8.42 12.25
N ILE A 40 -24.24 8.92 11.10
CA ILE A 40 -25.10 9.16 9.93
C ILE A 40 -25.68 7.88 9.29
N GLU A 41 -25.21 6.69 9.71
CA GLU A 41 -25.73 5.40 9.24
C GLU A 41 -26.94 4.91 10.06
N GLU A 42 -27.32 5.63 11.11
CA GLU A 42 -28.53 5.31 11.86
C GLU A 42 -29.80 5.43 10.98
N PRO A 43 -30.81 4.58 11.21
CA PRO A 43 -32.07 4.65 10.49
C PRO A 43 -32.70 6.05 10.54
N PHE A 44 -33.38 6.45 9.47
CA PHE A 44 -34.04 7.78 9.41
C PHE A 44 -35.15 8.00 10.44
N THR A 45 -35.63 6.93 11.08
CA THR A 45 -36.54 7.00 12.22
C THR A 45 -35.86 7.56 13.46
N ASP A 46 -34.57 7.31 13.62
CA ASP A 46 -33.79 7.62 14.81
C ASP A 46 -32.93 8.87 14.59
N PHE A 47 -32.41 9.06 13.37
CA PHE A 47 -31.57 10.20 13.01
C PHE A 47 -31.80 10.70 11.58
N LEU A 48 -31.93 12.02 11.42
CA LEU A 48 -32.03 12.66 10.11
C LEU A 48 -30.69 13.34 9.76
N PRO A 49 -29.91 12.84 8.77
CA PRO A 49 -28.59 13.39 8.43
C PRO A 49 -28.57 14.87 8.08
N ILE A 50 -29.68 15.42 7.57
CA ILE A 50 -29.80 16.86 7.28
C ILE A 50 -29.59 17.74 8.52
N ARG A 51 -29.80 17.21 9.73
CA ARG A 51 -29.59 17.94 10.99
C ARG A 51 -28.12 18.15 11.32
N ALA A 52 -27.21 17.36 10.73
CA ALA A 52 -25.77 17.47 10.89
C ALA A 52 -25.12 18.43 9.87
N TRP A 53 -25.89 18.97 8.91
CA TRP A 53 -25.33 19.82 7.85
C TRP A 53 -24.80 21.14 8.40
N GLY A 54 -23.53 21.43 8.13
CA GLY A 54 -22.88 22.67 8.54
C GLY A 54 -22.73 22.82 10.05
N GLN A 55 -22.91 21.74 10.83
CA GLN A 55 -22.64 21.77 12.25
C GLN A 55 -21.15 22.06 12.49
N HIS A 56 -20.88 22.92 13.47
CA HIS A 56 -19.53 23.12 13.96
C HIS A 56 -19.10 21.89 14.76
N VAL A 57 -17.88 21.42 14.50
CA VAL A 57 -17.29 20.32 15.27
C VAL A 57 -16.06 20.80 16.00
N GLU A 58 -16.07 20.57 17.31
CA GLU A 58 -14.91 20.80 18.17
C GLU A 58 -13.85 19.75 17.87
N TYR A 59 -12.63 20.16 17.53
CA TYR A 59 -11.54 19.25 17.17
C TYR A 59 -11.23 18.22 18.26
N ASP A 60 -11.36 18.60 19.53
CA ASP A 60 -11.14 17.71 20.68
C ASP A 60 -12.22 16.62 20.82
N LYS A 61 -13.36 16.79 20.16
CA LYS A 61 -14.47 15.82 20.13
C LYS A 61 -14.48 14.96 18.87
N ILE A 62 -13.54 15.19 17.95
CA ILE A 62 -13.42 14.39 16.73
C ILE A 62 -12.82 13.03 17.09
N ASN A 63 -13.61 11.98 16.90
CA ASN A 63 -13.16 10.60 17.08
C ASN A 63 -12.81 9.98 15.71
N ILE A 64 -11.58 10.19 15.23
CA ILE A 64 -11.11 9.54 14.00
C ILE A 64 -10.65 8.13 14.34
N THR A 65 -11.26 7.14 13.69
CA THR A 65 -10.76 5.77 13.73
C THR A 65 -9.67 5.61 12.68
N PHE A 66 -8.49 5.19 13.12
CA PHE A 66 -7.37 4.89 12.23
C PHE A 66 -7.25 3.40 11.99
N HIS A 67 -6.96 3.03 10.75
CA HIS A 67 -6.35 1.76 10.42
C HIS A 67 -4.94 1.73 11.02
N ILE A 68 -4.66 0.72 11.82
CA ILE A 68 -3.33 0.40 12.34
C ILE A 68 -3.06 -1.04 11.90
N PRO A 69 -1.99 -1.28 11.11
CA PRO A 69 -1.63 -2.63 10.68
C PRO A 69 -1.54 -3.59 11.85
N ASN A 70 -2.28 -4.70 11.78
CA ASN A 70 -2.18 -5.78 12.74
C ASN A 70 -1.15 -6.84 12.31
N GLU A 71 -0.90 -7.83 13.16
CA GLU A 71 0.10 -8.89 12.91
C GLU A 71 -0.23 -9.69 11.65
N ASP A 72 -1.48 -10.11 11.46
CA ASP A 72 -1.91 -10.88 10.28
C ASP A 72 -1.73 -10.08 8.97
N GLU A 73 -2.01 -8.78 8.99
CA GLU A 73 -1.84 -7.90 7.83
C GLU A 73 -0.36 -7.70 7.47
N VAL A 74 0.49 -7.55 8.49
CA VAL A 74 1.94 -7.42 8.33
C VAL A 74 2.53 -8.72 7.81
N ASP A 75 2.13 -9.86 8.37
CA ASP A 75 2.58 -11.18 7.95
C ASP A 75 2.18 -11.47 6.50
N PHE A 76 0.93 -11.17 6.14
CA PHE A 76 0.47 -11.32 4.77
C PHE A 76 1.22 -10.39 3.79
N ALA A 77 1.50 -9.15 4.19
CA ALA A 77 2.31 -8.24 3.38
C ALA A 77 3.74 -8.77 3.18
N CYS A 78 4.35 -9.35 4.21
CA CYS A 78 5.66 -10.01 4.12
C CYS A 78 5.63 -11.21 3.17
N GLU A 79 4.66 -12.12 3.32
CA GLU A 79 4.48 -13.28 2.43
C GLU A 79 4.31 -12.84 0.96
N PHE A 80 3.54 -11.78 0.73
CA PHE A 80 3.34 -11.21 -0.61
C PHE A 80 4.67 -10.70 -1.19
N ILE A 81 5.46 -9.97 -0.41
CA ILE A 81 6.76 -9.44 -0.86
C ILE A 81 7.71 -10.60 -1.21
N GLU A 82 7.80 -11.63 -0.37
CA GLU A 82 8.63 -12.80 -0.64
C GLU A 82 8.18 -13.56 -1.91
N THR A 83 6.86 -13.72 -2.07
CA THR A 83 6.30 -14.45 -3.21
C THR A 83 6.51 -13.73 -4.54
N PHE A 84 6.28 -12.42 -4.59
CA PHE A 84 6.22 -11.69 -5.86
C PHE A 84 7.47 -10.84 -6.12
N MET A 85 8.00 -10.14 -5.13
CA MET A 85 9.18 -9.27 -5.32
C MET A 85 10.47 -10.07 -5.34
N TYR A 86 10.67 -10.99 -4.39
CA TYR A 86 11.93 -11.75 -4.31
C TYR A 86 12.07 -12.74 -5.47
N LEU A 87 10.96 -13.27 -5.97
CA LEU A 87 10.95 -14.06 -7.19
C LEU A 87 11.51 -13.27 -8.39
N GLU A 88 11.02 -12.06 -8.62
CA GLU A 88 11.48 -11.21 -9.73
C GLU A 88 12.93 -10.75 -9.54
N LEU A 89 13.37 -10.46 -8.30
CA LEU A 89 14.78 -10.17 -7.99
C LEU A 89 15.69 -11.34 -8.34
N ARG A 90 15.28 -12.57 -8.04
CA ARG A 90 16.03 -13.79 -8.39
C ARG A 90 16.14 -13.95 -9.90
N ILE A 91 15.05 -13.78 -10.64
CA ILE A 91 15.03 -13.83 -12.10
C ILE A 91 16.06 -12.85 -12.68
N LEU A 92 16.06 -11.59 -12.20
CA LEU A 92 17.01 -10.56 -12.64
C LEU A 92 18.46 -10.88 -12.27
N LYS A 93 18.70 -11.47 -11.09
CA LYS A 93 20.04 -11.82 -10.60
C LYS A 93 20.66 -12.96 -11.40
N GLU A 94 19.88 -14.00 -11.69
CA GLU A 94 20.36 -15.24 -12.31
C GLU A 94 20.44 -15.15 -13.84
N ASN A 95 19.57 -14.36 -14.47
CA ASN A 95 19.40 -14.35 -15.93
C ASN A 95 19.80 -13.02 -16.60
N ARG A 96 20.77 -12.29 -16.02
CA ARG A 96 21.18 -10.94 -16.47
C ARG A 96 21.33 -10.79 -17.99
N THR A 97 21.90 -11.80 -18.65
CA THR A 97 22.19 -11.80 -20.09
C THR A 97 21.20 -12.60 -20.95
N LYS A 98 20.26 -13.34 -20.33
CA LYS A 98 19.34 -14.26 -21.02
C LYS A 98 17.92 -13.73 -21.18
N ILE A 99 17.53 -12.74 -20.36
CA ILE A 99 16.19 -12.13 -20.42
C ILE A 99 16.12 -11.03 -21.48
N SER A 100 14.97 -10.94 -22.14
CA SER A 100 14.65 -9.84 -23.05
C SER A 100 14.52 -8.51 -22.30
N ASN A 101 14.58 -7.39 -23.04
CA ASN A 101 14.37 -6.07 -22.45
C ASN A 101 12.96 -5.91 -21.87
N ASP A 102 11.94 -6.51 -22.49
CA ASP A 102 10.56 -6.45 -22.02
C ASP A 102 10.37 -7.23 -20.72
N GLU A 103 10.96 -8.42 -20.61
CA GLU A 103 10.96 -9.19 -19.36
C GLU A 103 11.69 -8.43 -18.25
N ARG A 104 12.83 -7.81 -18.56
CA ARG A 104 13.58 -7.00 -17.59
C ARG A 104 12.74 -5.81 -17.11
N LEU A 105 12.07 -5.12 -18.03
CA LEU A 105 11.18 -4.00 -17.70
C LEU A 105 10.02 -4.46 -16.82
N ARG A 106 9.40 -5.61 -17.14
CA ARG A 106 8.32 -6.21 -16.34
C ARG A 106 8.77 -6.47 -14.90
N SER A 107 9.89 -7.17 -14.72
CA SER A 107 10.44 -7.49 -13.40
C SER A 107 10.76 -6.22 -12.60
N LEU A 108 11.44 -5.25 -13.21
CA LEU A 108 11.78 -3.98 -12.57
C LEU A 108 10.53 -3.18 -12.18
N THR A 109 9.49 -3.20 -13.02
CA THR A 109 8.22 -2.53 -12.75
C THR A 109 7.54 -3.10 -11.51
N ILE A 110 7.47 -4.43 -11.41
CA ILE A 110 6.90 -5.12 -10.24
C ILE A 110 7.70 -4.79 -8.98
N ILE A 111 9.03 -4.95 -9.04
CA ILE A 111 9.94 -4.68 -7.91
C ILE A 111 9.78 -3.24 -7.43
N HIS A 112 9.79 -2.27 -8.36
CA HIS A 112 9.65 -0.86 -8.02
C HIS A 112 8.34 -0.57 -7.28
N HIS A 113 7.22 -1.06 -7.79
CA HIS A 113 5.91 -0.78 -7.21
C HIS A 113 5.73 -1.44 -5.83
N ILE A 114 6.18 -2.69 -5.67
CA ILE A 114 6.14 -3.36 -4.37
C ILE A 114 7.05 -2.64 -3.37
N ALA A 115 8.28 -2.28 -3.76
CA ALA A 115 9.21 -1.54 -2.91
C ALA A 115 8.65 -0.18 -2.43
N VAL A 116 7.99 0.56 -3.33
CA VAL A 116 7.30 1.81 -2.97
C VAL A 116 6.11 1.54 -2.05
N GLY A 117 5.44 0.40 -2.22
CA GLY A 117 4.32 -0.03 -1.39
C GLY A 117 4.72 -0.34 0.04
N CYS A 118 5.84 -1.03 0.25
CA CYS A 118 6.30 -1.47 1.57
C CYS A 118 7.27 -0.51 2.26
N ILE A 119 7.51 0.69 1.73
CA ILE A 119 8.53 1.62 2.27
C ILE A 119 8.33 1.98 3.75
N ARG A 120 7.11 1.87 4.28
CA ARG A 120 6.79 2.10 5.70
C ARG A 120 7.13 0.91 6.61
N MET A 121 7.32 -0.28 6.05
CA MET A 121 7.68 -1.50 6.77
C MET A 121 9.20 -1.68 6.89
N VAL A 122 9.97 -1.03 6.01
CA VAL A 122 11.43 -1.21 5.95
C VAL A 122 12.10 -0.20 6.89
N PRO A 123 13.07 -0.65 7.73
CA PRO A 123 13.84 0.28 8.54
C PRO A 123 14.65 1.24 7.66
N ARG A 124 14.99 2.40 8.21
CA ARG A 124 15.88 3.34 7.53
C ARG A 124 17.20 2.63 7.22
N ILE A 125 17.64 2.73 5.96
CA ILE A 125 18.97 2.24 5.57
C ILE A 125 20.00 3.09 6.30
N GLU A 126 20.76 2.45 7.18
CA GLU A 126 21.89 3.09 7.86
C GLU A 126 22.97 3.38 6.82
N SER A 127 23.35 4.65 6.70
CA SER A 127 24.50 5.07 5.92
C SER A 127 25.62 5.44 6.87
N GLU A 128 26.85 5.04 6.56
CA GLU A 128 28.03 5.59 7.23
C GLU A 128 28.00 7.12 7.12
N GLU A 129 28.29 7.83 8.21
CA GLU A 129 28.45 9.28 8.17
C GLU A 129 29.46 9.62 7.09
N ILE A 130 29.05 10.47 6.14
CA ILE A 130 29.98 11.02 5.13
C ILE A 130 30.91 11.97 5.87
N LYS A 131 31.96 11.41 6.47
CA LYS A 131 33.08 12.18 6.99
C LYS A 131 33.82 12.73 5.78
N ASN A 132 33.72 14.05 5.61
CA ASN A 132 34.45 14.94 4.68
C ASN A 132 33.57 15.57 3.59
N LEU A 133 33.23 16.84 3.81
CA LEU A 133 33.13 17.89 2.79
C LEU A 133 34.17 18.96 3.11
#